data_AF-A0A9W9YWW5-F1
#
_entry.id   AF-A0A9W9YWW5-F1
#
_cell.length_a   1.000
_cell.length_b   1.000
_cell.length_c   1.000
_cell.angle_alpha   90.00
_cell.angle_beta   90.00
_cell.angle_gamma   90.00
#
_symmetry.space_group_name_H-M   'P 1'
#
loop_
_entity.id
_entity.type
_entity.pdbx_description
1 polymer ?
#
loop_
_entity_poly.entity_id
_entity_poly.type
_entity_poly.pdbx_seq_one_letter_code
_entity_poly.pdbx_strand_id
1 'polypeptide(L)'
;MDFWENIYLDAVAAERDAVGMDQGPAEMIDRYSSLGPAEKKRLEADEDRLLATMLYNLVAFMIALNVDKDAVKKKVRRLLGKSHIGLLQSQQVNDLLDNLNSLVRENAWDIFRVQWKLFERTLS
;
A
#
# COMPACT_ATOMS: atom_id res chain seq x y z
N MET A 1 -0.97 10.82 -16.77
CA MET A 1 -0.88 10.16 -15.47
C MET A 1 -0.59 11.20 -14.40
N ASP A 2 -1.13 11.02 -13.20
CA ASP A 2 -1.16 12.00 -12.10
C ASP A 2 -0.04 11.65 -11.10
N PHE A 3 0.82 12.60 -10.71
CA PHE A 3 2.07 12.40 -9.96
C PHE A 3 2.02 11.34 -8.85
N TRP A 4 1.08 11.45 -7.92
CA TRP A 4 0.94 10.52 -6.79
C TRP A 4 0.52 9.11 -7.19
N GLU A 5 -0.13 8.95 -8.34
CA GLU A 5 -0.44 7.62 -8.89
C GLU A 5 0.82 6.94 -9.39
N ASN A 6 1.73 7.67 -10.04
CA ASN A 6 3.03 7.13 -10.42
C ASN A 6 3.84 6.73 -9.19
N ILE A 7 3.94 7.62 -8.19
CA ILE A 7 4.66 7.33 -6.94
C ILE A 7 4.11 6.08 -6.25
N TYR A 8 2.78 5.91 -6.23
CA TYR A 8 2.15 4.72 -5.67
C TYR A 8 2.51 3.46 -6.46
N LEU A 9 2.39 3.49 -7.79
CA LEU A 9 2.67 2.34 -8.65
C LEU A 9 4.15 1.95 -8.60
N ASP A 10 5.05 2.93 -8.59
CA ASP A 10 6.50 2.71 -8.48
C ASP A 10 6.85 2.09 -7.12
N ALA A 11 6.24 2.57 -6.03
CA ALA A 11 6.43 2.00 -4.69
C ALA A 11 5.88 0.57 -4.59
N VAL A 12 4.71 0.30 -5.17
CA VAL A 12 4.13 -1.07 -5.22
C VAL A 12 5.04 -2.01 -6.00
N ALA A 13 5.56 -1.58 -7.15
CA ALA A 13 6.48 -2.38 -7.96
C ALA A 13 7.77 -2.69 -7.18
N ALA A 14 8.37 -1.69 -6.56
CA ALA A 14 9.59 -1.86 -5.76
C ALA A 14 9.37 -2.79 -4.55
N GLU A 15 8.24 -2.67 -3.84
CA GLU A 15 7.93 -3.56 -2.72
C GLU A 15 7.72 -5.00 -3.20
N ARG A 16 6.97 -5.21 -4.28
CA ARG A 16 6.74 -6.55 -4.85
C ARG A 16 8.04 -7.22 -5.28
N ASP A 17 8.97 -6.47 -5.88
CA ASP A 17 10.32 -6.97 -6.21
C ASP A 17 11.08 -7.36 -4.93
N ALA A 18 11.08 -6.48 -3.92
CA ALA A 18 11.77 -6.71 -2.65
C ALA A 18 11.26 -7.95 -1.89
N VAL A 19 9.95 -8.22 -1.93
CA VAL A 19 9.36 -9.42 -1.28
C VAL A 19 9.34 -10.66 -2.19
N GLY A 20 9.87 -10.56 -3.41
CA GLY A 20 9.92 -11.68 -4.37
C GLY A 20 8.56 -12.06 -4.97
N MET A 21 7.62 -11.13 -5.02
CA MET A 21 6.32 -11.26 -5.70
C MET A 21 6.38 -10.85 -7.17
N ASP A 22 7.35 -10.04 -7.59
CA ASP A 22 7.53 -9.65 -9.00
C ASP A 22 8.54 -10.56 -9.72
N GLN A 23 8.04 -11.60 -10.37
CA GLN A 23 8.82 -12.55 -11.19
C GLN A 23 8.55 -12.35 -12.70
N GLY A 24 7.92 -11.23 -13.06
CA GLY A 24 7.46 -10.97 -14.42
C GLY A 24 6.14 -11.68 -14.78
N PRO A 25 5.41 -11.17 -15.79
CA PRO A 25 4.01 -11.55 -16.01
C PRO A 25 3.78 -13.03 -16.33
N ALA A 26 4.69 -13.63 -17.11
CA ALA A 26 4.56 -15.03 -17.54
C ALA A 26 4.78 -16.00 -16.37
N GLU A 27 5.83 -15.78 -15.57
CA GLU A 27 6.15 -16.62 -14.42
C GLU A 27 5.10 -16.48 -13.32
N MET A 28 4.57 -15.26 -13.12
CA MET A 28 3.45 -15.04 -12.20
C MET A 28 2.20 -15.82 -12.58
N ILE A 29 1.83 -15.85 -13.87
CA ILE A 29 0.65 -16.59 -14.34
C ILE A 29 0.86 -18.10 -14.17
N ASP A 30 2.05 -18.62 -14.49
CA ASP A 30 2.37 -20.04 -14.37
C ASP A 30 2.42 -20.47 -12.89
N ARG A 31 3.07 -19.67 -12.04
CA ARG A 31 3.07 -19.84 -10.58
C ARG A 31 1.66 -19.83 -10.03
N TYR A 32 0.84 -18.82 -10.35
CA TYR A 32 -0.54 -18.78 -9.87
C TYR A 32 -1.33 -20.01 -10.33
N SER A 33 -1.19 -20.42 -11.59
CA SER A 33 -1.92 -21.57 -12.15
C SER A 33 -1.55 -22.89 -11.46
N SER A 34 -0.31 -23.03 -10.98
CA SER A 34 0.16 -24.22 -10.27
C SER A 34 -0.20 -24.26 -8.77
N LEU A 35 -0.63 -23.14 -8.18
CA LEU A 35 -1.01 -23.09 -6.75
C LEU A 35 -2.35 -23.77 -6.46
N GLY A 36 -2.43 -24.43 -5.30
CA GLY A 36 -3.68 -24.93 -4.75
C GLY A 36 -4.62 -23.79 -4.30
N PRO A 37 -5.93 -24.04 -4.14
CA PRO A 37 -6.89 -23.00 -3.75
C PRO A 37 -6.54 -22.25 -2.46
N ALA A 38 -5.99 -22.94 -1.46
CA ALA A 38 -5.57 -22.33 -0.21
C ALA A 38 -4.35 -21.43 -0.38
N GLU A 39 -3.40 -21.80 -1.25
CA GLU A 39 -2.22 -21.01 -1.56
C GLU A 39 -2.56 -19.76 -2.36
N LYS A 40 -3.45 -19.88 -3.35
CA LYS A 40 -4.00 -18.75 -4.10
C LYS A 40 -4.62 -17.72 -3.16
N LYS A 41 -5.47 -18.18 -2.24
CA LYS A 41 -6.10 -17.30 -1.25
C LYS A 41 -5.09 -16.62 -0.33
N ARG A 42 -4.01 -17.31 0.06
CA ARG A 42 -2.93 -16.69 0.84
C ARG A 42 -2.20 -15.62 0.04
N LEU A 43 -1.83 -15.93 -1.21
CA LEU A 43 -1.15 -15.01 -2.10
C LEU A 43 -2.00 -13.74 -2.36
N GLU A 44 -3.30 -13.91 -2.60
CA GLU A 44 -4.26 -12.80 -2.76
C GLU A 44 -4.36 -11.95 -1.50
N ALA A 45 -4.37 -12.58 -0.31
CA ALA A 45 -4.40 -11.85 0.96
C ALA A 45 -3.09 -11.09 1.26
N ASP A 46 -1.95 -11.65 0.86
CA ASP A 46 -0.64 -11.00 0.98
C ASP A 46 -0.54 -9.80 0.03
N GLU A 47 -1.07 -9.94 -1.20
CA GLU A 47 -1.16 -8.85 -2.18
C GLU A 47 -2.06 -7.71 -1.67
N ASP A 48 -3.25 -8.03 -1.15
CA ASP A 48 -4.15 -7.05 -0.51
C ASP A 48 -3.45 -6.27 0.61
N ARG A 49 -2.66 -6.97 1.43
CA ARG A 49 -1.91 -6.38 2.54
C ARG A 49 -0.80 -5.46 2.05
N LEU A 50 -0.07 -5.85 1.00
CA LEU A 50 0.98 -5.02 0.39
C LEU A 50 0.38 -3.72 -0.16
N LEU A 51 -0.69 -3.83 -0.97
CA LEU A 51 -1.35 -2.69 -1.59
C LEU A 51 -1.93 -1.72 -0.55
N ALA A 52 -2.56 -2.25 0.50
CA ALA A 52 -3.07 -1.44 1.61
C ALA A 52 -1.92 -0.72 2.30
N THR A 53 -0.84 -1.44 2.64
CA THR A 53 0.34 -0.84 3.29
C THR A 53 0.92 0.30 2.46
N MET A 54 1.06 0.13 1.14
CA MET A 54 1.53 1.19 0.25
C MET A 54 0.60 2.42 0.22
N LEU A 55 -0.73 2.23 0.33
CA LEU A 55 -1.68 3.35 0.47
C LEU A 55 -1.52 4.09 1.80
N TYR A 56 -1.30 3.38 2.91
CA TYR A 56 -0.98 3.99 4.21
C TYR A 56 0.29 4.85 4.12
N ASN A 57 1.33 4.33 3.47
CA ASN A 57 2.60 5.03 3.28
C ASN A 57 2.43 6.29 2.45
N LEU A 58 1.66 6.19 1.37
CA LEU A 58 1.32 7.33 0.53
C LEU A 58 0.58 8.41 1.31
N VAL A 59 -0.41 8.05 2.13
CA VAL A 59 -1.11 9.00 3.01
C VAL A 59 -0.12 9.69 3.94
N ALA A 60 0.73 8.93 4.64
CA ALA A 60 1.72 9.49 5.55
C ALA A 60 2.68 10.46 4.85
N PHE A 61 3.15 10.09 3.66
CA PHE A 61 4.04 10.92 2.85
C PHE A 61 3.35 12.20 2.36
N MET A 62 2.11 12.12 1.88
CA MET A 62 1.33 13.30 1.49
C MET A 62 1.10 14.26 2.68
N ILE A 63 0.81 13.73 3.87
CA ILE A 63 0.67 14.54 5.09
C ILE A 63 2.00 15.18 5.50
N ALA A 64 3.11 14.46 5.39
CA ALA A 64 4.45 14.99 5.67
C ALA A 64 4.82 16.15 4.73
N LEU A 65 4.43 16.09 3.46
CA LEU A 65 4.58 17.17 2.49
C LEU A 65 3.52 18.28 2.61
N ASN A 66 2.68 18.24 3.67
CA ASN A 66 1.64 19.23 3.94
C ASN A 66 0.64 19.38 2.78
N VAL A 67 0.31 18.27 2.11
CA VAL A 67 -0.74 18.25 1.09
C VAL A 67 -2.10 18.46 1.76
N ASP A 68 -2.98 19.21 1.09
CA ASP A 68 -4.35 19.43 1.54
C ASP A 68 -5.08 18.10 1.83
N LYS A 69 -5.70 18.01 3.01
CA LYS A 69 -6.30 16.77 3.52
C LYS A 69 -7.46 16.28 2.66
N ASP A 70 -8.26 17.17 2.06
CA ASP A 70 -9.35 16.77 1.18
C ASP A 70 -8.83 16.26 -0.16
N ALA A 71 -7.74 16.87 -0.66
CA ALA A 71 -7.00 16.34 -1.80
C ALA A 71 -6.43 14.94 -1.53
N VAL A 72 -5.83 14.70 -0.35
CA VAL A 72 -5.36 13.35 0.07
C VAL A 72 -6.52 12.35 0.05
N LYS A 73 -7.63 12.66 0.73
CA LYS A 73 -8.81 11.78 0.79
C LYS A 73 -9.33 11.42 -0.60
N LYS A 74 -9.52 12.42 -1.46
CA LYS A 74 -10.02 12.21 -2.83
C LYS A 74 -9.06 11.34 -3.65
N LYS A 75 -7.76 11.60 -3.53
CA LYS A 75 -6.73 10.90 -4.28
C LYS A 75 -6.60 9.44 -3.86
N VAL A 76 -6.49 9.19 -2.56
CA VAL A 76 -6.27 7.84 -2.01
C VAL A 76 -7.51 6.98 -2.18
N ARG A 77 -8.73 7.52 -2.04
CA ARG A 77 -9.96 6.77 -2.39
C ARG A 77 -10.01 6.35 -3.85
N ARG A 78 -9.55 7.21 -4.76
CA ARG A 78 -9.46 6.87 -6.18
C ARG A 78 -8.45 5.75 -6.44
N LEU A 79 -7.30 5.79 -5.78
CA LEU A 79 -6.30 4.73 -5.89
C LEU A 79 -6.81 3.41 -5.30
N LEU A 80 -7.42 3.45 -4.12
CA LEU A 80 -8.06 2.30 -3.48
C LEU A 80 -9.06 1.61 -4.42
N GLY A 81 -9.91 2.38 -5.10
CA GLY A 81 -10.86 1.85 -6.07
C GLY A 81 -10.23 1.22 -7.33
N LYS A 82 -8.98 1.57 -7.66
CA LYS A 82 -8.22 0.98 -8.78
C LYS A 82 -7.37 -0.22 -8.35
N SER A 83 -6.96 -0.29 -7.09
CA SER A 83 -6.06 -1.34 -6.58
C SER A 83 -6.76 -2.69 -6.38
N HIS A 84 -8.09 -2.76 -6.49
CA HIS A 84 -8.88 -3.99 -6.36
C HIS A 84 -8.65 -4.76 -5.04
N ILE A 85 -8.41 -4.01 -3.95
CA ILE A 85 -8.14 -4.58 -2.63
C ILE A 85 -9.41 -5.22 -2.04
N GLY A 86 -9.25 -6.35 -1.34
CA GLY A 86 -10.31 -6.99 -0.57
C GLY A 86 -10.99 -6.09 0.46
N LEU A 87 -12.25 -6.42 0.79
CA LEU A 87 -13.13 -5.58 1.62
C LEU A 87 -12.51 -5.19 2.97
N LEU A 88 -11.93 -6.16 3.68
CA LEU A 88 -11.39 -5.95 5.03
C LEU A 88 -10.27 -4.88 5.03
N GLN A 89 -9.30 -5.01 4.14
CA GLN A 89 -8.15 -4.12 4.02
C GLN A 89 -8.59 -2.76 3.46
N SER A 90 -9.56 -2.74 2.54
CA SER A 90 -10.14 -1.49 2.03
C SER A 90 -10.83 -0.67 3.14
N GLN A 91 -11.50 -1.34 4.10
CA GLN A 91 -12.15 -0.67 5.21
C GLN A 91 -11.12 0.02 6.12
N GLN A 92 -10.00 -0.65 6.40
CA GLN A 92 -8.91 -0.08 7.21
C GLN A 92 -8.37 1.22 6.58
N VAL A 93 -8.15 1.22 5.26
CA VAL A 93 -7.72 2.44 4.54
C VAL A 93 -8.79 3.53 4.60
N ASN A 94 -10.07 3.20 4.46
CA ASN A 94 -11.15 4.19 4.60
C ASN A 94 -11.21 4.79 6.01
N ASP A 95 -11.08 3.96 7.04
CA ASP A 95 -11.06 4.41 8.45
C ASP A 95 -9.88 5.37 8.70
N LEU A 96 -8.70 5.10 8.12
CA LEU A 96 -7.57 6.03 8.15
C LEU A 96 -7.93 7.38 7.52
N LEU A 97 -8.57 7.37 6.34
CA LEU A 97 -8.93 8.59 5.62
C LEU A 97 -10.02 9.39 6.33
N ASP A 98 -10.96 8.74 6.99
CA ASP A 98 -11.99 9.43 7.78
C ASP A 98 -11.38 10.09 9.02
N ASN A 99 -10.36 9.48 9.61
CA ASN A 99 -9.63 10.02 10.75
C ASN A 99 -8.46 10.95 10.35
N LEU A 100 -8.26 11.28 9.08
CA LEU A 100 -7.11 12.08 8.61
C LEU A 100 -7.00 13.45 9.29
N ASN A 101 -8.11 14.01 9.79
CA ASN A 101 -8.12 15.28 10.51
C ASN A 101 -7.39 15.20 11.85
N SER A 102 -7.38 14.04 12.52
CA SER A 102 -6.63 13.82 13.77
C SER A 102 -5.14 13.57 13.54
N LEU A 103 -4.73 13.26 12.31
CA LEU A 103 -3.31 13.13 11.95
C LEU A 103 -2.67 14.53 11.84
N VAL A 104 -1.71 14.80 12.73
CA VAL A 104 -0.92 16.04 12.78
C VAL A 104 0.47 15.78 12.20
N ARG A 105 1.05 16.79 11.51
CA ARG A 105 2.37 16.72 10.87
C ARG A 105 3.49 16.25 11.80
N GLU A 106 3.42 16.61 13.08
CA GLU A 106 4.42 16.23 14.10
C GLU A 106 4.44 14.73 14.39
N ASN A 107 3.31 14.03 14.23
CA ASN A 107 3.20 12.57 14.39
C ASN A 107 3.46 11.80 13.08
N ALA A 108 3.62 12.48 11.95
CA ALA A 108 3.96 11.83 10.67
C ALA A 108 5.36 11.20 10.73
N TRP A 109 6.29 11.80 11.49
CA TRP A 109 7.60 11.23 11.78
C TRP A 109 7.51 9.94 12.60
N ASP A 110 6.50 9.77 13.46
CA ASP A 110 6.28 8.52 14.18
C ASP A 110 5.78 7.40 13.26
N ILE A 111 5.03 7.73 12.20
CA ILE A 111 4.66 6.76 11.15
C ILE A 111 5.92 6.32 10.40
N PHE A 112 6.76 7.27 9.96
CA PHE A 112 8.06 6.96 9.35
C PHE A 112 8.98 6.16 10.30
N ARG A 113 8.95 6.42 11.61
CA ARG A 113 9.74 5.70 12.62
C ARG A 113 9.27 4.26 12.84
N VAL A 114 7.96 4.02 12.83
CA VAL A 114 7.38 2.68 12.86
C VAL A 114 7.73 1.92 11.57
N GLN A 115 7.70 2.60 10.43
CA GLN A 115 8.07 2.04 9.13
C GLN A 115 9.56 1.72 9.03
N TRP A 116 10.44 2.61 9.50
CA TRP A 116 11.89 2.39 9.55
C TRP A 116 12.22 1.15 10.40
N LYS A 117 11.55 0.98 11.55
CA LYS A 117 11.71 -0.22 12.39
C LYS A 117 11.19 -1.51 11.73
N LEU A 118 10.19 -1.41 10.85
CA LEU A 118 9.71 -2.56 10.07
C LEU A 118 10.67 -2.87 8.91
N PHE A 119 11.22 -1.85 8.26
CA PHE A 119 12.22 -1.96 7.19
C PHE A 119 13.57 -2.50 7.70
N GLU A 120 14.01 -2.11 8.90
CA GLU A 120 15.19 -2.67 9.57
C GLU A 120 15.02 -4.17 9.90
N ARG A 121 13.78 -4.64 10.11
CA ARG A 121 13.48 -6.05 10.42
C ARG A 121 13.37 -6.93 9.18
N THR A 122 13.12 -6.37 8.01
CA THR A 122 13.11 -7.11 6.73
C THR A 122 14.50 -7.22 6.09
N LEU A 123 15.49 -6.47 6.58
CA LEU A 123 16.90 -6.53 6.15
C LEU A 123 17.82 -7.35 7.09
N SER A 124 17.27 -7.98 8.13
CA SER A 124 17.99 -8.87 9.06
C SER A 124 17.52 -10.31 8.94
#